data_AF-A0A958P5K8-F1
#
_entry.id   AF-A0A958P5K8-F1
#
_cell.length_a   1.000
_cell.length_b   1.000
_cell.length_c   1.000
_cell.angle_alpha   90.00
_cell.angle_beta   90.00
_cell.angle_gamma   90.00
#
_symmetry.space_group_name_H-M   'P 1'
#
loop_
_entity.id
_entity.type
_entity.pdbx_description
1 polymer ?
#
loop_
_entity_poly.entity_id
_entity_poly.type
_entity_poly.pdbx_seq_one_letter_code
_entity_poly.pdbx_strand_id
1 'polypeptide(L)' 'MKSVNPQIEESWKEHLMSEFENEYFQKIKSFLLNDKQKYTIYPPGKDIFNAFNLTPFEKVKVVII' A
#
# COMPACT_ATOMS: atom_id res chain seq x y z
N MET A 1 -12.04 8.10 -12.39
CA MET A 1 -10.85 8.05 -11.50
C MET A 1 -10.25 6.65 -11.59
N LYS A 2 -8.91 6.51 -11.70
CA LYS A 2 -8.29 5.18 -11.77
C LYS A 2 -8.30 4.55 -10.38
N SER A 3 -9.06 3.47 -10.21
CA SER A 3 -9.09 2.68 -8.98
C SER A 3 -7.66 2.27 -8.55
N VAL A 4 -7.42 2.25 -7.23
CA VAL A 4 -6.15 1.82 -6.65
C VAL A 4 -6.16 0.30 -6.55
N ASN A 5 -5.27 -0.36 -7.28
CA ASN A 5 -5.08 -1.81 -7.21
C ASN A 5 -3.62 -2.08 -6.81
N PRO A 6 -3.30 -2.12 -5.50
CA PRO A 6 -1.94 -2.33 -5.04
C PRO A 6 -1.51 -3.78 -5.24
N GLN A 7 -0.19 -3.98 -5.41
CA GLN A 7 0.42 -5.31 -5.33
C GLN A 7 0.73 -5.58 -3.85
N ILE A 8 -0.16 -6.33 -3.21
CA ILE A 8 -0.12 -6.72 -1.80
C ILE A 8 -0.56 -8.19 -1.68
N GLU A 9 -0.13 -8.89 -0.64
CA GLU A 9 -0.55 -10.26 -0.32
C GLU A 9 -2.08 -10.38 -0.23
N GLU A 10 -2.63 -11.50 -0.71
CA GLU A 10 -4.07 -11.64 -0.98
C GLU A 10 -4.94 -11.53 0.28
N SER A 11 -4.54 -12.14 1.40
CA SER A 11 -5.30 -12.04 2.66
C SER A 11 -5.39 -10.58 3.13
N TRP A 12 -4.29 -9.83 3.00
CA TRP A 12 -4.28 -8.40 3.30
C TRP A 12 -5.11 -7.59 2.30
N LYS A 13 -5.11 -7.98 1.03
CA LYS A 13 -5.91 -7.33 0.00
C LYS A 13 -7.39 -7.43 0.32
N GLU A 14 -7.86 -8.62 0.70
CA GLU A 14 -9.26 -8.85 1.10
C GLU A 14 -9.66 -7.94 2.28
N HIS A 15 -8.79 -7.84 3.30
CA HIS A 15 -9.06 -7.04 4.48
C HIS A 15 -8.95 -5.52 4.28
N LEU A 16 -8.11 -5.06 3.33
CA LEU A 16 -7.81 -3.64 3.13
C LEU A 16 -8.44 -3.05 1.87
N MET A 17 -9.21 -3.83 1.09
CA MET A 17 -9.77 -3.38 -0.18
C MET A 17 -10.59 -2.09 -0.04
N SER A 18 -11.42 -2.00 1.01
CA SER A 18 -12.22 -0.80 1.29
C SER A 18 -11.37 0.45 1.48
N GLU A 19 -10.18 0.31 2.07
CA GLU A 19 -9.26 1.44 2.27
C GLU A 19 -8.66 1.93 0.96
N PHE A 20 -8.36 1.03 0.01
CA PHE A 20 -7.84 1.42 -1.31
C PHE A 20 -8.90 2.11 -2.18
N GLU A 21 -10.19 1.82 -1.94
CA GLU A 21 -11.30 2.44 -2.66
C GLU A 21 -11.64 3.84 -2.12
N ASN A 22 -11.35 4.10 -0.84
CA ASN A 22 -11.63 5.37 -0.19
C ASN A 22 -10.92 6.56 -0.86
N GLU A 23 -11.61 7.71 -0.90
CA GLU A 23 -11.10 8.93 -1.56
C GLU A 23 -9.76 9.42 -0.97
N TYR A 24 -9.56 9.24 0.33
CA TYR A 24 -8.34 9.69 0.99
C TYR A 24 -7.11 8.92 0.45
N PHE A 25 -7.25 7.63 0.16
CA PHE A 25 -6.15 6.81 -0.35
C PHE A 25 -5.80 7.20 -1.79
N GLN A 26 -6.81 7.55 -2.59
CA GLN A 26 -6.62 8.11 -3.92
C GLN A 26 -5.83 9.44 -3.87
N LYS A 27 -6.11 10.29 -2.88
CA LYS A 27 -5.36 11.53 -2.63
C LYS A 27 -3.90 11.23 -2.24
N ILE A 28 -3.66 10.27 -1.35
CA ILE A 28 -2.29 9.83 -0.97
C ILE A 28 -1.51 9.36 -2.20
N LYS A 29 -2.10 8.49 -3.03
CA LYS A 29 -1.45 8.02 -4.27
C LYS A 29 -1.09 9.17 -5.20
N SER A 30 -2.01 10.12 -5.37
CA SER A 30 -1.80 11.28 -6.25
C SER A 30 -0.67 12.18 -5.74
N PHE A 31 -0.63 12.41 -4.43
CA PHE A 31 0.45 13.13 -3.77
C PHE A 31 1.80 12.45 -3.97
N LEU A 32 1.91 11.14 -3.71
CA LEU A 32 3.16 10.39 -3.87
C LEU A 32 3.65 10.36 -5.32
N LEU A 33 2.74 10.26 -6.30
CA LEU A 33 3.12 10.30 -7.72
C LEU A 33 3.69 11.65 -8.14
N ASN A 34 3.16 12.74 -7.61
CA ASN A 34 3.68 14.09 -7.84
C ASN A 34 5.06 14.27 -7.19
N ASP A 35 5.24 13.80 -5.95
CA ASP A 35 6.50 13.92 -5.23
C ASP A 35 7.61 13.07 -5.82
N LYS A 36 7.27 11.89 -6.36
CA LYS A 36 8.23 11.03 -7.07
C LYS A 36 8.83 11.68 -8.33
N GLN A 37 8.19 12.72 -8.88
CA GLN A 37 8.74 13.50 -9.99
C GLN A 37 9.74 14.56 -9.51
N LYS A 38 9.70 14.94 -8.23
CA LYS A 38 10.47 16.04 -7.65
C LYS A 38 11.60 15.56 -6.76
N TYR A 39 11.40 14.42 -6.10
CA TYR A 39 12.26 13.92 -5.05
C TYR A 39 12.51 12.42 -5.23
N THR A 40 13.65 11.97 -4.70
CA THR A 40 13.88 10.53 -4.51
C THR A 40 13.07 10.05 -3.32
N ILE A 41 12.08 9.20 -3.59
CA ILE A 41 11.21 8.61 -2.57
C ILE A 41 11.67 7.18 -2.28
N TYR A 42 11.81 6.86 -0.99
CA TYR A 42 12.11 5.52 -0.49
C TYR A 42 10.92 4.97 0.32
N PRO A 43 10.72 3.64 0.33
CA PRO A 43 11.44 2.62 -0.44
C PRO A 43 11.04 2.61 -1.93
N PRO A 44 11.68 1.79 -2.80
CA PRO A 44 11.18 1.57 -4.16
C PRO A 44 9.72 1.14 -4.15
N GLY A 45 8.96 1.54 -5.18
CA GLY A 45 7.50 1.38 -5.19
C GLY A 45 7.00 -0.07 -5.00
N LYS A 46 7.78 -1.06 -5.44
CA LYS A 46 7.49 -2.49 -5.26
C LYS A 46 7.59 -2.96 -3.79
N ASP A 47 8.31 -2.21 -2.97
CA ASP A 47 8.63 -2.58 -1.58
C ASP A 47 7.75 -1.83 -0.56
N ILE A 48 6.85 -0.93 -1.02
CA ILE A 48 5.95 -0.15 -0.15
C ILE A 48 5.11 -1.05 0.76
N PHE A 49 4.62 -2.18 0.24
CA PHE A 49 3.79 -3.14 0.99
C PHE A 49 4.56 -4.37 1.47
N ASN A 50 5.91 -4.31 1.53
CA ASN A 50 6.72 -5.50 1.77
C ASN A 50 6.44 -6.17 3.12
N ALA A 51 6.10 -5.40 4.16
CA ALA A 51 5.73 -5.98 5.46
C ALA A 51 4.50 -6.90 5.37
N PHE A 52 3.49 -6.48 4.61
CA PHE A 52 2.29 -7.28 4.33
C PHE A 52 2.61 -8.47 3.40
N ASN A 53 3.46 -8.27 2.40
CA ASN A 53 3.88 -9.32 1.47
C ASN A 53 4.64 -10.47 2.15
N LEU A 54 5.44 -10.16 3.17
CA LEU A 54 6.22 -11.15 3.90
C LEU A 54 5.40 -11.87 4.98
N THR A 55 4.31 -11.26 5.45
CA THR A 55 3.50 -11.81 6.55
C THR A 55 2.02 -11.76 6.19
N PRO A 56 1.47 -12.84 5.60
CA PRO A 56 0.02 -13.00 5.42
C PRO A 56 -0.75 -12.71 6.71
N PHE A 57 -1.98 -12.21 6.58
CA PHE A 57 -2.81 -11.73 7.67
C PHE A 57 -2.96 -12.76 8.79
N GLU A 58 -3.25 -14.02 8.44
CA GLU A 58 -3.46 -15.10 9.42
C GLU A 58 -2.15 -15.58 10.08
N LYS A 59 -1.00 -15.19 9.52
CA LYS A 59 0.32 -15.51 10.08
C LYS A 59 0.83 -14.42 11.01
N VAL A 60 0.14 -13.30 11.14
CA VAL A 60 0.50 -12.23 12.07
C VAL A 60 0.37 -12.75 13.50
N LYS A 61 1.43 -12.55 14.30
CA LYS A 61 1.45 -12.88 15.73
C LYS A 61 1.88 -11.70 16.60
N VAL A 62 2.74 -10.85 16.06
CA VAL A 62 3.31 -9.67 16.72
C VAL A 62 3.37 -8.57 15.67
N VAL A 63 3.05 -7.35 16.07
CA VAL A 63 3.19 -6.14 15.26
C VAL A 63 4.22 -5.24 15.94
N ILE A 64 5.24 -4.81 15.18
CA ILE A 64 6.25 -3.84 15.62
C ILE A 64 6.05 -2.60 14.75
N ILE A 65 5.89 -1.44 15.38
CA ILE A 65 5.56 -0.15 14.75
C ILE A 65 6.68 0.85 15.04
#